data_AF-A0A9W8UUP5-F1
#
_entry.id   AF-A0A9W8UUP5-F1
#
_cell.length_a   1.000
_cell.length_b   1.000
_cell.length_c   1.000
_cell.angle_alpha   90.00
_cell.angle_beta   90.00
_cell.angle_gamma   90.00
#
_symmetry.space_group_name_H-M   'P 1'
#
loop_
_entity.id
_entity.type
_entity.pdbx_description
1 polymer ?
#
loop_
_entity_poly.entity_id
_entity_poly.type
_entity_poly.pdbx_seq_one_letter_code
_entity_poly.pdbx_strand_id
1 'polypeptide(L)'
;MYAASDGYPYSNEEIITNTMLLWVQEPFGHLRIYREISKPESSVYPKTDVPTGVVQWGAVNGPFPDLVQWPFTPKDWIERTSRLVYFKRYEFGGHYPAISYPDLWAESVGEFFSAL
;
A
#
# COMPACT_ATOMS: atom_id res chain seq x y z
N MET A 1 6.30 -17.90 -1.82
CA MET A 1 4.88 -17.56 -2.08
C MET A 1 4.73 -16.07 -1.80
N TYR A 2 4.76 -15.23 -2.84
CA TYR A 2 4.81 -13.77 -2.72
C TYR A 2 3.39 -13.18 -2.72
N ALA A 3 2.64 -13.58 -1.69
CA ALA A 3 1.19 -13.39 -1.59
C ALA A 3 0.73 -11.94 -1.80
N ALA A 4 1.49 -10.98 -1.26
CA ALA A 4 1.11 -9.57 -1.22
C ALA A 4 1.73 -8.74 -2.34
N SER A 5 2.73 -9.22 -3.06
CA SER A 5 3.53 -8.40 -3.99
C SER A 5 3.23 -8.71 -5.46
N ASP A 6 2.01 -9.10 -5.78
CA ASP A 6 1.59 -9.35 -7.17
C ASP A 6 2.53 -10.31 -7.93
N GLY A 7 2.98 -11.37 -7.24
CA GLY A 7 3.89 -12.35 -7.85
C GLY A 7 5.36 -11.88 -8.00
N TYR A 8 5.72 -10.69 -7.52
CA TYR A 8 7.10 -10.17 -7.58
C TYR A 8 8.11 -11.19 -7.01
N PRO A 9 9.07 -11.68 -7.82
CA PRO A 9 9.97 -12.75 -7.43
C PRO A 9 11.18 -12.21 -6.68
N TYR A 10 11.02 -11.97 -5.38
CA TYR A 10 12.14 -11.53 -4.54
C TYR A 10 13.33 -12.49 -4.64
N SER A 11 14.51 -11.92 -4.79
CA SER A 11 15.79 -12.60 -4.66
C SER A 11 16.07 -12.98 -3.21
N ASN A 12 16.96 -13.96 -3.01
CA ASN A 12 17.42 -14.32 -1.68
C ASN A 12 18.07 -13.14 -0.95
N GLU A 13 18.80 -12.28 -1.69
CA GLU A 13 19.43 -11.09 -1.13
C GLU A 13 18.39 -10.09 -0.60
N GLU A 14 17.32 -9.81 -1.35
CA GLU A 14 16.24 -8.93 -0.87
C GLU A 14 15.56 -9.51 0.38
N ILE A 15 15.27 -10.82 0.39
CA ILE A 15 14.64 -11.47 1.54
C ILE A 15 15.55 -11.40 2.77
N ILE A 16 16.83 -11.71 2.63
CA ILE A 16 17.81 -11.65 3.71
C ILE A 16 17.96 -10.21 4.21
N THR A 17 18.09 -9.25 3.30
CA THR A 17 18.23 -7.83 3.64
C THR A 17 17.03 -7.32 4.42
N ASN A 18 15.81 -7.53 3.91
CA ASN A 18 14.58 -7.11 4.59
C ASN A 18 14.42 -7.78 5.96
N THR A 19 14.81 -9.06 6.07
CA THR A 19 14.78 -9.78 7.35
C THR A 19 15.79 -9.21 8.34
N MET A 20 17.02 -8.95 7.91
CA MET A 20 18.08 -8.43 8.78
C MET A 20 17.81 -6.99 9.23
N LEU A 21 17.19 -6.16 8.39
CA LEU A 21 16.73 -4.83 8.77
C LEU A 21 15.75 -4.86 9.95
N LEU A 22 14.89 -5.89 10.01
CA LEU A 22 13.98 -6.10 11.14
C LEU A 22 14.68 -6.73 12.36
N TRP A 23 15.64 -7.62 12.14
CA TRP A 23 16.28 -8.39 13.20
C TRP A 23 17.27 -7.58 14.04
N VAL A 24 18.12 -6.77 13.40
CA VAL A 24 19.23 -6.07 14.07
C VAL A 24 18.77 -5.04 15.09
N GLN A 25 17.61 -4.42 14.87
CA GLN A 25 17.06 -3.34 15.72
C GLN A 25 16.26 -3.85 16.92
N GLU A 26 16.34 -5.16 17.20
CA GLU A 26 15.39 -5.95 17.99
C GLU A 26 14.03 -6.15 17.29
N PRO A 27 13.55 -7.41 17.18
CA PRO A 27 12.20 -7.67 16.71
C PRO A 27 11.19 -7.02 17.66
N PHE A 28 9.97 -6.73 17.19
CA PHE A 28 8.79 -6.30 17.99
C PHE A 28 8.49 -4.80 18.12
N GLY A 29 9.45 -3.87 17.96
CA GLY A 29 9.13 -2.43 18.04
C GLY A 29 8.02 -2.00 17.07
N HIS A 30 8.02 -2.58 15.86
CA HIS A 30 7.04 -2.32 14.81
C HIS A 30 5.67 -3.02 15.03
N LEU A 31 5.56 -4.01 15.94
CA LEU A 31 4.30 -4.74 16.13
C LEU A 31 3.27 -4.00 16.99
N ARG A 32 3.67 -2.93 17.71
CA ARG A 32 2.74 -2.15 18.53
C ARG A 32 1.54 -1.64 17.72
N ILE A 33 1.75 -1.32 16.45
CA ILE A 33 0.68 -0.84 15.56
C ILE A 33 -0.55 -1.76 15.57
N TYR A 34 -0.37 -3.09 15.61
CA TYR A 34 -1.49 -4.04 15.63
C TYR A 34 -2.39 -3.90 16.86
N ARG A 35 -1.82 -3.53 18.01
CA ARG A 35 -2.60 -3.22 19.21
C ARG A 35 -3.32 -1.89 19.08
N GLU A 36 -2.70 -0.90 18.45
CA GLU A 36 -3.29 0.44 18.34
C GLU A 36 -4.41 0.49 17.28
N ILE A 37 -4.22 -0.14 16.12
CA ILE A 37 -5.21 -0.14 15.02
C ILE A 37 -6.43 -1.03 15.30
N SER A 38 -6.32 -2.01 16.20
CA SER A 38 -7.44 -2.88 16.59
C SER A 38 -8.39 -2.25 17.60
N LYS A 39 -8.06 -1.07 18.12
CA LYS A 39 -8.94 -0.35 19.04
C LYS A 39 -10.17 0.19 18.30
N PRO A 40 -11.38 0.10 18.88
CA PRO A 40 -12.60 0.59 18.22
C PRO A 40 -12.52 2.06 17.76
N GLU A 41 -11.89 2.91 18.56
CA GLU A 41 -11.68 4.32 18.27
C GLU A 41 -10.77 4.57 17.05
N SER A 42 -9.92 3.61 16.68
CA SER A 42 -8.98 3.72 15.55
C SER A 42 -9.64 3.55 14.19
N SER A 43 -10.95 3.32 14.12
CA SER A 43 -11.71 3.26 12.86
C SER A 43 -12.61 4.47 12.63
N VAL A 44 -12.57 5.47 13.52
CA VAL A 44 -13.43 6.66 13.45
C VAL A 44 -12.55 7.89 13.25
N TYR A 45 -12.52 8.39 12.02
CA TYR A 45 -11.79 9.60 11.66
C TYR A 45 -12.75 10.64 11.05
N PRO A 46 -12.62 11.92 11.41
CA PRO A 46 -13.33 12.98 10.70
C PRO A 46 -12.84 13.01 9.25
N LYS A 47 -13.72 13.43 8.34
CA LYS A 47 -13.32 13.69 6.95
C LYS A 47 -12.24 14.76 6.95
N THR A 48 -11.15 14.51 6.21
CA THR A 48 -10.09 15.51 6.00
C THR A 48 -10.37 16.38 4.78
N ASP A 49 -10.16 17.69 4.92
CA ASP A 49 -10.21 18.66 3.81
C ASP A 49 -8.85 18.85 3.11
N VAL A 50 -7.80 18.21 3.63
CA VAL A 50 -6.47 18.21 2.99
C VAL A 50 -6.58 17.54 1.63
N PRO A 51 -6.11 18.19 0.53
CA PRO A 51 -6.08 17.55 -0.78
C PRO A 51 -5.36 16.21 -0.71
N THR A 52 -6.08 15.14 -1.05
CA THR A 52 -5.60 13.77 -0.93
C THR A 52 -5.50 13.14 -2.32
N GLY A 53 -4.34 12.54 -2.61
CA GLY A 53 -4.12 11.69 -3.77
C GLY A 53 -4.11 10.22 -3.36
N VAL A 54 -4.74 9.35 -4.13
CA VAL A 54 -4.71 7.90 -3.91
C VAL A 54 -4.34 7.16 -5.18
N VAL A 55 -3.35 6.28 -5.07
CA VAL A 55 -3.01 5.30 -6.11
C VAL A 55 -3.28 3.92 -5.56
N GLN A 56 -4.12 3.14 -6.23
CA GLN A 56 -4.38 1.75 -5.86
C GLN A 56 -3.69 0.79 -6.82
N TRP A 57 -3.24 -0.34 -6.30
CA TRP A 57 -2.42 -1.33 -7.00
C TRP A 57 -3.03 -2.71 -6.81
N GLY A 58 -3.39 -3.35 -7.90
CA GLY A 58 -4.01 -4.67 -7.91
C GLY A 58 -2.98 -5.79 -7.84
N ALA A 59 -3.48 -7.02 -7.82
CA ALA A 59 -2.66 -8.22 -7.69
C ALA A 59 -2.95 -9.27 -8.78
N VAL A 60 -3.19 -8.86 -10.04
CA VAL A 60 -3.59 -9.79 -11.13
C VAL A 60 -2.58 -10.92 -11.40
N ASN A 61 -1.31 -10.69 -11.12
CA ASN A 61 -0.21 -11.64 -11.29
C ASN A 61 0.09 -12.41 -9.99
N GLY A 62 -0.61 -12.09 -8.90
CA GLY A 62 -0.49 -12.74 -7.61
C GLY A 62 -0.98 -14.20 -7.63
N PRO A 63 -0.53 -15.03 -6.68
CA PRO A 63 -0.87 -16.45 -6.64
C PRO A 63 -2.32 -16.75 -6.18
N PHE A 64 -3.12 -15.73 -5.89
CA PHE A 64 -4.47 -15.85 -5.32
C PHE A 64 -5.51 -15.11 -6.19
N PRO A 65 -6.08 -15.78 -7.21
CA PRO A 65 -7.04 -15.18 -8.14
C PRO A 65 -8.26 -14.55 -7.46
N ASP A 66 -8.76 -15.18 -6.39
CA ASP A 66 -9.93 -14.70 -5.65
C ASP A 66 -9.67 -13.42 -4.84
N LEU A 67 -8.40 -13.04 -4.67
CA LEU A 67 -7.97 -11.86 -3.91
C LEU A 67 -7.48 -10.71 -4.81
N VAL A 68 -7.55 -10.84 -6.14
CA VAL A 68 -7.06 -9.81 -7.08
C VAL A 68 -7.69 -8.45 -6.84
N GLN A 69 -8.97 -8.43 -6.46
CA GLN A 69 -9.73 -7.20 -6.20
C GLN A 69 -9.60 -6.69 -4.75
N TRP A 70 -9.01 -7.48 -3.85
CA TRP A 70 -8.89 -7.14 -2.43
C TRP A 70 -8.20 -5.79 -2.15
N PRO A 71 -7.16 -5.37 -2.91
CA PRO A 71 -6.52 -4.06 -2.69
C PRO A 71 -7.37 -2.84 -3.12
N PHE A 72 -8.48 -3.04 -3.84
CA PHE A 72 -9.26 -1.96 -4.43
C PHE A 72 -10.39 -1.49 -3.53
N THR A 73 -10.11 -0.48 -2.71
CA THR A 73 -11.16 0.28 -2.02
C THR A 73 -12.03 1.03 -3.05
N PRO A 74 -13.37 0.96 -2.96
CA PRO A 74 -14.26 1.77 -3.79
C PRO A 74 -13.95 3.27 -3.67
N LYS A 75 -14.00 4.00 -4.80
CA LYS A 75 -13.65 5.44 -4.84
C LYS A 75 -14.56 6.27 -3.93
N ASP A 76 -15.85 5.95 -3.93
CA ASP A 76 -16.83 6.63 -3.08
C ASP A 76 -16.59 6.41 -1.58
N TRP A 77 -15.94 5.31 -1.18
CA TRP A 77 -15.54 5.09 0.22
C TRP A 77 -14.38 6.01 0.62
N ILE A 78 -13.44 6.24 -0.29
CA ILE A 78 -12.31 7.16 -0.08
C ILE A 78 -12.81 8.61 0.01
N GLU A 79 -13.79 8.99 -0.81
CA GLU A 79 -14.39 10.34 -0.83
C GLU A 79 -15.21 10.66 0.44
N ARG A 80 -15.66 9.63 1.18
CA ARG A 80 -16.33 9.81 2.48
C ARG A 80 -15.36 10.27 3.57
N THR A 81 -14.09 9.90 3.47
CA THR A 81 -13.08 10.19 4.51
C THR A 81 -12.08 11.26 4.10
N SER A 82 -12.02 11.65 2.83
CA SER A 82 -11.03 12.61 2.32
C SER A 82 -11.55 13.54 1.22
N ARG A 83 -10.88 14.69 1.05
CA ARG A 83 -10.96 15.54 -0.15
C ARG A 83 -10.07 14.95 -1.25
N LEU A 84 -10.59 13.94 -1.94
CA LEU A 84 -9.89 13.26 -3.04
C LEU A 84 -9.77 14.19 -4.26
N VAL A 85 -8.53 14.56 -4.62
CA VAL A 85 -8.23 15.43 -5.78
C VAL A 85 -7.49 14.72 -6.89
N TYR A 86 -6.93 13.55 -6.60
CA TYR A 86 -6.21 12.71 -7.57
C TYR A 86 -6.48 11.24 -7.26
N PHE A 87 -6.78 10.45 -8.30
CA PHE A 87 -7.07 9.03 -8.16
C PHE A 87 -6.56 8.25 -9.37
N LYS A 88 -5.74 7.23 -9.13
CA LYS A 88 -5.19 6.35 -10.18
C LYS A 88 -5.28 4.89 -9.73
N ARG A 89 -5.44 3.99 -10.70
CA ARG A 89 -5.49 2.54 -10.49
C ARG A 89 -4.55 1.83 -11.45
N TYR A 90 -3.76 0.92 -10.90
CA TYR A 90 -3.04 -0.10 -11.64
C TYR A 90 -3.63 -1.45 -11.29
N GLU A 91 -3.80 -2.33 -12.29
CA GLU A 91 -4.30 -3.69 -12.09
C GLU A 91 -3.23 -4.61 -11.46
N PHE A 92 -1.96 -4.20 -11.49
CA PHE A 92 -0.79 -4.92 -10.99
C PHE A 92 -0.06 -4.10 -9.91
N GLY A 93 1.01 -4.66 -9.32
CA GLY A 93 1.91 -3.98 -8.39
C GLY A 93 1.81 -4.44 -6.93
N GLY A 94 0.65 -4.90 -6.52
CA GLY A 94 0.39 -5.45 -5.20
C GLY A 94 0.56 -4.44 -4.07
N HIS A 95 0.90 -4.93 -2.88
CA HIS A 95 0.98 -4.15 -1.65
C HIS A 95 2.26 -3.29 -1.55
N TYR A 96 3.34 -3.66 -2.24
CA TYR A 96 4.63 -2.99 -2.17
C TYR A 96 5.10 -2.40 -3.53
N PRO A 97 4.30 -1.54 -4.18
CA PRO A 97 4.60 -1.02 -5.51
C PRO A 97 5.85 -0.16 -5.56
N ALA A 98 6.22 0.50 -4.45
CA ALA A 98 7.47 1.25 -4.35
C ALA A 98 8.73 0.37 -4.44
N ILE A 99 8.59 -0.95 -4.23
CA ILE A 99 9.67 -1.93 -4.38
C ILE A 99 9.61 -2.60 -5.75
N SER A 100 8.43 -3.08 -6.16
CA SER A 100 8.26 -3.84 -7.40
C SER A 100 8.23 -2.96 -8.66
N TYR A 101 7.74 -1.73 -8.55
CA TYR A 101 7.58 -0.77 -9.66
C TYR A 101 7.96 0.65 -9.21
N PRO A 102 9.20 0.88 -8.77
CA PRO A 102 9.63 2.15 -8.16
C PRO A 102 9.43 3.36 -9.09
N ASP A 103 9.68 3.20 -10.39
CA ASP A 103 9.55 4.27 -11.37
C ASP A 103 8.08 4.71 -11.54
N LEU A 104 7.15 3.76 -11.69
CA LEU A 104 5.71 4.05 -11.81
C LEU A 104 5.14 4.63 -10.52
N TRP A 105 5.64 4.16 -9.38
CA TRP A 105 5.28 4.72 -8.08
C TRP A 105 5.74 6.18 -7.97
N ALA A 106 6.99 6.47 -8.30
CA ALA A 106 7.56 7.81 -8.27
C ALA A 106 6.88 8.75 -9.29
N GLU A 107 6.56 8.26 -10.48
CA GLU A 107 5.79 8.99 -11.49
C GLU A 107 4.43 9.40 -10.94
N SER A 108 3.69 8.47 -10.32
CA SER A 108 2.35 8.78 -9.76
C SER A 108 2.41 9.79 -8.62
N VAL A 109 3.47 9.75 -7.80
CA VAL A 109 3.74 10.78 -6.78
C VAL A 109 4.03 12.13 -7.46
N GLY A 110 4.86 12.14 -8.50
CA GLY A 110 5.19 13.35 -9.27
C GLY A 110 3.97 13.97 -9.95
N GLU A 111 3.14 13.16 -10.60
CA GLU A 111 1.87 13.59 -11.20
C GLU A 111 0.97 14.30 -10.17
N PHE A 112 0.78 13.69 -9.00
CA PHE A 112 -0.03 14.27 -7.93
C PHE A 112 0.52 15.63 -7.49
N PHE A 113 1.81 15.73 -7.18
CA PHE A 113 2.40 16.98 -6.70
C PHE A 113 2.54 18.06 -7.78
N SER A 114 2.62 17.68 -9.06
CA SER A 114 2.64 18.64 -10.17
C SER A 114 1.28 19.30 -10.43
N ALA A 115 0.20 18.69 -9.92
CA ALA A 115 -1.18 19.13 -10.11
C ALA A 115 -1.78 19.85 -8.88
N LEU A 116 -1.00 20.03 -7.82
CA LEU A 116 -1.37 20.78 -6.60
C LEU A 116 -1.07 22.27 -6.72
#